data_AF-S8BU30-F1
#
_entry.id   AF-S8BU30-F1
#
_cell.length_a   1.000
_cell.length_b   1.000
_cell.length_c   1.000
_cell.angle_alpha   90.00
_cell.angle_beta   90.00
_cell.angle_gamma   90.00
#
_symmetry.space_group_name_H-M   'P 1'
#
loop_
_entity.id
_entity.type
_entity.pdbx_description
1 polymer ?
#
loop_
_entity_poly.entity_id
_entity_poly.type
_entity_poly.pdbx_seq_one_letter_code
_entity_poly.pdbx_strand_id
1 'polypeptide(L)'
;WTTKEGEKIVVGKGTVLTTIESFHRYMTIRYIYPLKALEIVNTASCRSFQNMLMEISRKIKLVMRLVDLYKPYMLFKGVYDDTNTKKLIQKSKEMGIDANLFYFDPTCIDWENYFMKIHNPAAVKYLF
;
A
#
# COMPACT_ATOMS: atom_id res chain seq x y z
N TRP A 1 -16.08 2.76 8.80
CA TRP A 1 -15.45 1.43 8.88
C TRP A 1 -15.72 0.90 10.26
N THR A 2 -16.54 -0.14 10.34
CA THR A 2 -16.87 -0.86 11.56
C THR A 2 -16.32 -2.28 11.43
N THR A 3 -15.95 -2.91 12.54
CA THR A 3 -15.60 -4.34 12.55
C THR A 3 -16.82 -5.18 12.20
N LYS A 4 -16.63 -6.50 12.00
CA LYS A 4 -17.75 -7.43 11.76
C LYS A 4 -18.74 -7.45 12.93
N GLU A 5 -18.27 -7.08 14.12
CA GLU A 5 -19.02 -6.97 15.37
C GLU A 5 -19.65 -5.58 15.60
N GLY A 6 -19.48 -4.64 14.65
CA GLY A 6 -20.09 -3.30 14.70
C GLY A 6 -19.29 -2.24 15.46
N GLU A 7 -18.09 -2.56 15.94
CA GLU A 7 -17.25 -1.60 16.67
C GLU A 7 -16.58 -0.59 15.73
N LYS A 8 -16.48 0.66 16.15
CA LYS A 8 -15.78 1.70 15.36
C LYS A 8 -14.28 1.46 15.40
N ILE A 9 -13.68 1.28 14.22
CA ILE A 9 -12.23 1.21 14.09
C ILE A 9 -11.66 2.62 14.26
N VAL A 10 -10.95 2.85 15.37
CA VAL A 10 -10.22 4.10 15.62
C VAL A 10 -8.85 4.00 14.95
N VAL A 11 -8.69 4.68 13.81
CA VAL A 11 -7.39 4.78 13.14
C VAL A 11 -6.62 5.95 13.75
N GLY A 12 -5.41 5.69 14.27
CA GLY A 12 -4.54 6.74 14.78
C GLY A 12 -4.19 7.78 13.71
N LYS A 13 -4.02 9.05 14.10
CA LYS A 13 -3.58 10.11 13.19
C LYS A 13 -2.12 9.88 12.79
N GLY A 14 -1.91 9.21 11.66
CA GLY A 14 -0.60 9.12 11.02
C GLY A 14 -0.27 10.39 10.23
N THR A 15 1.02 10.67 10.02
CA THR A 15 1.46 11.71 9.09
C THR A 15 1.14 11.27 7.66
N VAL A 16 0.17 11.92 7.03
CA VAL A 16 -0.16 11.67 5.62
C VAL A 16 0.70 12.58 4.75
N LEU A 17 1.58 11.99 3.95
CA LEU A 17 2.39 12.71 2.99
C LEU A 17 1.63 12.78 1.67
N THR A 18 1.31 13.99 1.24
CA THR A 18 0.38 14.26 0.14
C THR A 18 1.00 14.07 -1.24
N THR A 19 2.33 14.08 -1.33
CA THR A 19 3.06 13.88 -2.60
C THR A 19 4.27 12.97 -2.40
N ILE A 20 4.73 12.35 -3.49
CA ILE A 20 5.91 11.47 -3.43
C ILE A 20 7.20 12.25 -3.20
N GLU A 21 7.27 13.49 -3.65
CA GLU A 21 8.38 14.38 -3.33
C GLU A 21 8.47 14.64 -1.82
N SER A 22 7.33 14.88 -1.17
CA SER A 22 7.27 15.04 0.28
C SER A 22 7.66 13.75 1.02
N PHE A 23 7.26 12.59 0.49
CA PHE A 23 7.66 11.27 1.00
C PHE A 23 9.17 11.05 0.88
N HIS A 24 9.75 11.23 -0.30
CA HIS A 24 11.20 11.04 -0.50
C HIS A 24 12.00 12.02 0.35
N ARG A 25 11.57 13.28 0.48
CA ARG A 25 12.22 14.26 1.35
C ARG A 25 12.21 13.81 2.82
N TYR A 26 11.06 13.38 3.32
CA TYR A 26 10.94 12.84 4.67
C TYR A 26 11.84 11.62 4.87
N MET A 27 11.80 10.65 3.96
CA MET A 27 12.62 9.45 4.02
C MET A 27 14.13 9.78 4.02
N THR A 28 14.52 10.74 3.20
CA THR A 28 15.91 11.17 3.07
C THR A 28 16.44 11.77 4.36
N ILE A 29 15.69 12.73 4.93
CA ILE A 29 16.09 13.45 6.14
C ILE A 29 16.06 12.52 7.34
N ARG A 30 14.99 11.74 7.50
CA ARG A 30 14.75 10.96 8.72
C ARG A 30 15.49 9.63 8.78
N TYR A 31 15.78 9.02 7.63
CA TYR A 31 16.33 7.67 7.58
C TYR A 31 17.61 7.56 6.75
N ILE A 32 17.67 8.14 5.55
CA ILE A 32 18.84 7.94 4.65
C ILE A 32 20.08 8.67 5.20
N TYR A 33 20.00 9.96 5.55
CA TYR A 33 21.16 10.66 6.08
C TYR A 33 21.68 10.08 7.40
N PRO A 34 20.82 9.77 8.40
CA PRO A 34 21.27 9.08 9.61
C PRO A 34 21.91 7.71 9.32
N LEU A 35 21.36 6.93 8.38
CA LEU A 35 21.98 5.67 7.98
C LEU A 35 23.38 5.88 7.41
N LYS A 36 23.59 6.89 6.56
CA LYS A 36 24.91 7.23 6.01
C LYS A 36 25.89 7.67 7.08
N ALA A 37 25.45 8.46 8.06
CA ALA A 37 26.29 8.81 9.20
C ALA A 37 26.68 7.56 10.01
N LEU A 38 25.73 6.65 10.25
CA LEU A 38 25.99 5.40 10.97
C LEU A 38 26.91 4.44 10.20
N GLU A 39 26.86 4.41 8.87
CA GLU A 39 27.80 3.64 8.04
C GLU A 39 29.26 4.11 8.24
N ILE A 40 29.49 5.41 8.40
CA ILE A 40 30.81 5.98 8.71
C ILE A 40 31.24 5.57 10.11
N VAL A 41 30.36 5.74 11.11
CA VAL A 41 30.64 5.32 12.50
C VAL A 41 30.98 3.84 12.57
N ASN A 42 30.21 2.98 11.90
CA ASN A 42 30.46 1.56 11.85
C ASN A 42 31.81 1.22 11.18
N THR A 43 32.21 1.99 10.16
CA THR A 43 33.54 1.83 9.55
C THR A 43 34.65 2.16 10.55
N ALA A 44 34.50 3.24 11.33
CA ALA A 44 35.42 3.60 12.40
C ALA A 44 35.41 2.61 13.58
N SER A 45 34.27 1.96 13.83
CA SER A 45 34.09 0.92 14.85
C SER A 45 34.42 -0.49 14.34
N CYS A 46 35.39 -0.64 13.43
CA CYS A 46 35.81 -1.95 12.89
C CYS A 46 34.65 -2.85 12.42
N ARG A 47 33.59 -2.26 11.88
CA ARG A 47 32.39 -2.92 11.33
C ARG A 47 31.54 -3.70 12.34
N SER A 48 31.60 -3.39 13.64
CA SER A 48 30.83 -4.09 14.69
C SER A 48 29.32 -4.11 14.49
N PHE A 49 28.75 -3.15 13.75
CA PHE A 49 27.30 -3.02 13.51
C PHE A 49 26.90 -3.33 12.06
N GLN A 50 27.78 -3.93 11.26
CA GLN A 50 27.56 -4.14 9.83
C GLN A 50 26.26 -4.87 9.50
N ASN A 51 25.95 -5.95 10.24
CA ASN A 51 24.74 -6.75 10.01
C ASN A 51 23.46 -5.95 10.28
N MET A 52 23.44 -5.19 11.38
CA MET A 52 22.31 -4.34 11.74
C MET A 52 22.06 -3.27 10.66
N LEU A 53 23.12 -2.59 10.21
CA LEU A 53 23.00 -1.55 9.17
C LEU A 53 22.54 -2.14 7.83
N MET A 54 23.01 -3.33 7.48
CA MET A 54 22.55 -4.04 6.28
C MET A 54 21.06 -4.37 6.36
N GLU A 55 20.58 -4.81 7.52
CA GLU A 55 19.16 -5.09 7.73
C GLU A 55 18.30 -3.82 7.63
N ILE A 56 18.74 -2.73 8.24
CA ILE A 56 18.05 -1.42 8.16
C ILE A 56 18.03 -0.92 6.72
N SER A 57 19.16 -1.00 6.01
CA SER A 57 19.28 -0.62 4.60
C SER A 57 18.31 -1.43 3.71
N ARG A 58 18.21 -2.74 3.95
CA ARG A 58 17.26 -3.62 3.25
C ARG A 58 15.81 -3.21 3.51
N LYS A 59 15.44 -2.91 4.76
CA LYS A 59 14.09 -2.46 5.12
C LYS A 59 13.74 -1.13 4.45
N ILE A 60 14.67 -0.16 4.44
CA ILE A 60 14.46 1.13 3.77
C ILE A 60 14.27 0.92 2.26
N LYS A 61 15.10 0.10 1.61
CA LYS A 61 14.94 -0.23 0.18
C LYS A 61 13.60 -0.88 -0.14
N LEU A 62 13.14 -1.79 0.73
CA LEU A 62 11.83 -2.44 0.60
C LEU A 62 10.70 -1.41 0.64
N VAL A 63 10.71 -0.51 1.62
CA VAL A 63 9.70 0.56 1.76
C VAL A 63 9.70 1.47 0.53
N MET A 64 10.87 1.87 0.03
CA MET A 64 10.99 2.71 -1.16
C MET A 64 10.37 2.02 -2.39
N ARG A 65 10.71 0.74 -2.63
CA ARG A 65 10.11 -0.04 -3.73
C ARG A 65 8.60 -0.17 -3.62
N LEU A 66 8.07 -0.39 -2.41
CA LEU A 66 6.62 -0.46 -2.19
C LEU A 66 5.94 0.86 -2.53
N VAL A 67 6.51 2.00 -2.11
CA VAL A 67 5.92 3.29 -2.44
C VAL A 67 5.97 3.57 -3.94
N ASP A 68 7.08 3.24 -4.62
CA ASP A 68 7.18 3.40 -6.07
C ASP A 68 6.17 2.53 -6.83
N LEU A 69 5.92 1.31 -6.34
CA LEU A 69 4.90 0.41 -6.89
C LEU A 69 3.48 0.94 -6.69
N TYR A 70 3.18 1.43 -5.49
CA TYR A 70 1.84 1.90 -5.14
C TYR A 70 1.57 3.36 -5.51
N LYS A 71 2.62 4.11 -5.91
CA LYS A 71 2.55 5.48 -6.43
C LYS A 71 1.36 5.75 -7.36
N PRO A 72 1.18 5.00 -8.47
CA PRO A 72 0.10 5.27 -9.41
C PRO A 72 -1.29 5.04 -8.81
N TYR A 73 -1.41 4.28 -7.72
CA TYR A 73 -2.69 4.00 -7.07
C TYR A 73 -2.99 5.00 -5.95
N MET A 74 -1.99 5.36 -5.13
CA MET A 74 -2.17 6.28 -4.00
C MET A 74 -2.22 7.75 -4.41
N LEU A 75 -1.55 8.12 -5.50
CA LEU A 75 -1.48 9.50 -5.99
C LEU A 75 -2.19 9.67 -7.34
N PHE A 76 -3.10 8.75 -7.68
CA PHE A 76 -3.94 8.91 -8.85
C PHE A 76 -4.83 10.14 -8.67
N LYS A 77 -4.68 11.14 -9.55
CA LYS A 77 -5.51 12.34 -9.52
C LYS A 77 -6.86 12.16 -10.22
N GLY A 78 -7.09 11.01 -10.85
CA GLY A 78 -8.37 10.72 -11.47
C GLY A 78 -9.41 10.34 -10.41
N VAL A 79 -10.64 10.75 -10.66
CA VAL A 79 -11.80 10.32 -9.88
C VAL A 79 -12.43 9.14 -10.60
N TYR A 80 -12.63 8.04 -9.89
CA TYR A 80 -13.44 6.93 -10.39
C TYR A 80 -14.91 7.25 -10.15
N ASP A 81 -15.62 7.62 -11.21
CA ASP A 81 -17.07 7.83 -11.17
C ASP A 81 -17.80 6.49 -11.36
N ASP A 82 -18.68 6.16 -10.43
CA ASP A 82 -19.48 4.94 -10.45
C ASP A 82 -20.86 5.15 -11.11
N THR A 83 -21.13 6.33 -11.68
CA THR A 83 -22.42 6.67 -12.30
C THR A 83 -22.85 5.66 -13.36
N ASN A 84 -21.92 5.22 -14.22
CA ASN A 84 -22.24 4.23 -15.26
C ASN A 84 -22.58 2.86 -14.66
N THR A 85 -21.83 2.44 -13.63
CA THR A 85 -22.10 1.20 -12.89
C THR A 85 -23.46 1.26 -12.20
N LYS A 86 -23.79 2.38 -11.55
CA LYS A 86 -25.11 2.60 -10.94
C LYS A 86 -26.24 2.55 -11.96
N LYS A 87 -26.08 3.20 -13.11
CA LYS A 87 -27.06 3.15 -14.22
C LYS A 87 -27.24 1.73 -14.75
N LEU A 88 -26.14 0.97 -14.87
CA LEU A 88 -26.19 -0.42 -15.31
C LEU A 88 -26.94 -1.31 -14.30
N ILE A 89 -26.65 -1.17 -13.02
CA ILE A 89 -27.34 -1.89 -11.93
C ILE A 89 -28.83 -1.55 -11.90
N GLN A 90 -29.19 -0.27 -12.10
CA GLN A 90 -30.59 0.16 -12.14
C GLN A 90 -31.33 -0.49 -13.32
N LYS A 91 -30.75 -0.45 -14.53
CA LYS A 91 -31.33 -1.09 -15.71
C LYS A 91 -31.43 -2.61 -15.58
N SER A 92 -30.43 -3.27 -14.99
CA SER A 92 -30.49 -4.73 -14.81
C SER A 92 -31.67 -5.12 -13.92
N LYS A 93 -31.92 -4.36 -12.83
CA LYS A 93 -33.09 -4.54 -11.95
C LYS A 93 -34.40 -4.34 -12.70
N GLU A 94 -34.51 -3.29 -13.53
CA GLU A 94 -35.70 -3.03 -14.36
C GLU A 94 -35.97 -4.15 -15.36
N MET A 95 -34.92 -4.78 -15.90
CA MET A 95 -35.02 -5.92 -16.83
C MET A 95 -35.20 -7.27 -16.13
N GLY A 96 -35.29 -7.31 -14.80
CA GLY A 96 -35.38 -8.56 -14.03
C GLY A 96 -34.10 -9.41 -14.04
N ILE A 97 -32.97 -8.82 -14.46
CA ILE A 97 -31.66 -9.45 -14.45
C ILE A 97 -31.05 -9.31 -13.05
N ASP A 98 -30.61 -10.41 -12.47
CA ASP A 98 -29.93 -10.40 -11.17
C ASP A 98 -28.70 -9.48 -11.23
N ALA A 99 -28.70 -8.43 -10.40
CA ALA A 99 -27.58 -7.50 -10.29
C ALA A 99 -26.30 -8.19 -9.78
N ASN A 100 -26.42 -9.33 -9.10
CA ASN A 100 -25.28 -10.14 -8.67
C ASN A 100 -24.53 -10.80 -9.83
N LEU A 101 -25.14 -10.90 -11.02
CA LEU A 101 -24.50 -11.45 -12.22
C LEU A 101 -23.19 -10.74 -12.57
N PHE A 102 -23.10 -9.45 -12.27
CA PHE A 102 -21.94 -8.62 -12.60
C PHE A 102 -20.90 -8.54 -11.48
N TYR A 103 -21.15 -9.14 -10.32
CA TYR A 103 -20.24 -9.13 -9.17
C TYR A 103 -19.70 -7.73 -8.80
N PHE A 104 -20.56 -6.71 -8.87
CA PHE A 104 -20.19 -5.35 -8.51
C PHE A 104 -20.02 -5.12 -7.00
N ASP A 105 -20.44 -6.08 -6.17
CA ASP A 105 -20.27 -6.02 -4.73
C ASP A 105 -18.86 -6.52 -4.33
N PRO A 106 -17.94 -5.62 -3.94
CA PRO A 106 -16.59 -6.02 -3.54
C PRO A 106 -16.58 -6.87 -2.26
N THR A 107 -17.68 -6.93 -1.49
CA THR A 107 -17.76 -7.78 -0.30
C THR A 107 -17.88 -9.27 -0.63
N CYS A 108 -18.25 -9.63 -1.86
CA CYS A 108 -18.27 -11.02 -2.30
C CYS A 108 -16.87 -11.61 -2.55
N ILE A 109 -15.84 -10.76 -2.59
CA ILE A 109 -14.46 -11.19 -2.77
C ILE A 109 -13.97 -11.79 -1.45
N ASP A 110 -13.48 -13.03 -1.50
CA ASP A 110 -12.66 -13.58 -0.43
C ASP A 110 -11.30 -12.87 -0.43
N TRP A 111 -11.25 -11.73 0.27
CA TRP A 111 -10.09 -10.85 0.34
C TRP A 111 -8.89 -11.56 0.95
N GLU A 112 -9.09 -12.45 1.93
CA GLU A 112 -8.01 -13.20 2.55
C GLU A 112 -7.36 -14.13 1.53
N ASN A 113 -8.17 -14.92 0.82
CA ASN A 113 -7.67 -15.80 -0.22
C ASN A 113 -7.03 -15.03 -1.37
N TYR A 114 -7.62 -13.91 -1.79
CA TYR A 114 -7.07 -13.03 -2.82
C TYR A 114 -5.67 -12.53 -2.44
N PHE A 115 -5.52 -11.94 -1.25
CA PHE A 115 -4.23 -11.38 -0.84
C PHE A 115 -3.17 -12.47 -0.64
N MET A 116 -3.53 -13.57 0.01
CA MET A 116 -2.57 -14.61 0.39
C MET A 116 -2.14 -15.49 -0.78
N LYS A 117 -3.06 -15.83 -1.68
CA LYS A 117 -2.77 -16.79 -2.76
C LYS A 117 -2.55 -16.14 -4.12
N ILE A 118 -3.03 -14.91 -4.33
CA ILE A 118 -3.00 -14.26 -5.65
C ILE A 118 -2.11 -13.01 -5.60
N HIS A 119 -2.51 -12.00 -4.83
CA HIS A 119 -1.87 -10.68 -4.87
C HIS A 119 -0.42 -10.71 -4.36
N ASN A 120 -0.17 -11.20 -3.15
CA ASN A 120 1.17 -11.19 -2.56
C ASN A 120 2.15 -12.08 -3.35
N PRO A 121 1.81 -13.32 -3.76
CA PRO A 121 2.70 -14.14 -4.57
C PRO A 121 3.00 -13.52 -5.94
N ALA A 122 2.01 -12.94 -6.61
CA ALA A 122 2.24 -12.24 -7.88
C ALA A 122 3.15 -11.03 -7.69
N ALA A 123 2.92 -10.23 -6.65
CA ALA A 123 3.76 -9.09 -6.33
C ALA A 123 5.22 -9.52 -6.11
N VAL A 124 5.45 -10.59 -5.32
CA VAL A 124 6.80 -11.13 -5.11
C VAL A 124 7.42 -11.61 -6.41
N LYS A 125 6.69 -12.38 -7.22
CA LYS A 125 7.22 -12.99 -8.45
C LYS A 125 7.63 -11.98 -9.52
N TYR A 126 6.87 -10.89 -9.66
CA TYR A 126 7.02 -9.96 -10.78
C TYR A 126 7.67 -8.63 -10.41
N LEU A 127 7.74 -8.28 -9.11
CA LEU A 127 8.14 -6.94 -8.67
C LEU A 127 9.35 -6.93 -7.72
N PHE A 128 9.76 -8.09 -7.16
CA PHE A 128 10.85 -8.19 -6.19
C PHE A 128 11.95 -9.14 -6.64
#